data_AF-A0A2T5J4L2-F1
#
_entry.id   AF-A0A2T5J4L2-F1
#
_cell.length_a   1.000
_cell.length_b   1.000
_cell.length_c   1.000
_cell.angle_alpha   90.00
_cell.angle_beta   90.00
_cell.angle_gamma   90.00
#
_symmetry.space_group_name_H-M   'P 1'
#
loop_
_entity.id
_entity.type
_entity.pdbx_description
1 polymer ?
#
loop_
_entity_poly.entity_id
_entity_poly.type
_entity_poly.pdbx_seq_one_letter_code
_entity_poly.pdbx_strand_id
1 'polypeptide(L)'
;MITEHAIILSLKEGTPFTSFRFYNEFLKELSQYYRTAANKYDPPDIVLDNDLVIEPNTLPLLITLGAYLKDFHQKRARLIFENDLVSNHLIKFLQRSDFLYIIGNNMNPTFPLGRRIFQFDERQVGDFRSKKEQRADHKVRIYSLDDSAMASVVDSKCSEEAQRDDLIEYFSFSVTKHFEELISDADTDNRTRRNVINTMAELITNGLFHSKSDAYVMMFSGRFKLSCSIADKGIGLYPTIADKPPTSYYEPLGVFKELEGRVRLKMSAEVQKCAFSIFETFYFSMLKNRRGLFDLMINIVVSCKGYFRLHYDSVQIIVSSRMSRELTELQEIRIAIANTHSQAGFGEIAEDEFLERMTMLSQKARQAILQLALTVFQRYTEDVQYSSIRIFSIKLPGVHIETEIPKIAN
;
A
#
# COMPACT_ATOMS: atom_id res chain seq x y z
N MET A 1 -4.12 -4.89 -35.75
CA MET A 1 -4.57 -6.26 -35.45
C MET A 1 -4.39 -6.48 -33.97
N ILE A 2 -5.47 -6.48 -33.19
CA ILE A 2 -5.44 -6.86 -31.78
C ILE A 2 -5.20 -8.37 -31.77
N THR A 3 -4.16 -8.83 -31.10
CA THR A 3 -3.87 -10.27 -30.97
C THR A 3 -5.02 -10.95 -30.23
N GLU A 4 -5.38 -12.19 -30.58
CA GLU A 4 -6.42 -13.02 -29.90
C GLU A 4 -6.17 -13.25 -28.39
N HIS A 5 -5.08 -12.69 -27.85
CA HIS A 5 -4.54 -12.93 -26.52
C HIS A 5 -4.30 -11.62 -25.73
N ALA A 6 -4.97 -10.53 -26.13
CA ALA A 6 -4.88 -9.24 -25.44
C ALA A 6 -5.95 -9.11 -24.33
N ILE A 7 -5.55 -8.54 -23.19
CA ILE A 7 -6.47 -8.06 -22.15
C ILE A 7 -6.68 -6.56 -22.38
N ILE A 8 -7.93 -6.16 -22.64
CA ILE A 8 -8.27 -4.77 -22.98
C ILE A 8 -8.78 -4.06 -21.74
N LEU A 9 -8.11 -2.97 -21.36
CA LEU A 9 -8.57 -2.03 -20.35
C LEU A 9 -9.27 -0.86 -21.04
N SER A 10 -10.58 -0.80 -20.86
CA SER A 10 -11.44 0.26 -21.40
C SER A 10 -12.38 0.84 -20.33
N LEU A 11 -13.06 1.93 -20.69
CA LEU A 11 -14.14 2.49 -19.90
C LEU A 11 -15.37 1.58 -19.96
N LYS A 12 -15.55 0.71 -18.96
CA LYS A 12 -16.73 -0.15 -18.86
C LYS A 12 -17.87 0.61 -18.17
N GLU A 13 -19.01 0.71 -18.84
CA GLU A 13 -20.24 1.32 -18.32
C GLU A 13 -20.06 2.76 -17.79
N GLY A 14 -19.14 3.52 -18.38
CA GLY A 14 -18.84 4.89 -17.95
C GLY A 14 -18.08 4.99 -16.63
N THR A 15 -17.57 3.89 -16.08
CA THR A 15 -16.86 3.87 -14.79
C THR A 15 -15.34 3.85 -14.97
N PRO A 16 -14.59 4.65 -14.19
CA PRO A 16 -13.12 4.67 -14.26
C PRO A 16 -12.52 3.36 -13.76
N PHE A 17 -11.28 3.07 -14.17
CA PHE A 17 -10.49 1.94 -13.71
C PHE A 17 -9.94 2.19 -12.31
N THR A 18 -10.72 1.77 -11.33
CA THR A 18 -10.43 1.86 -9.89
C THR A 18 -9.67 0.64 -9.37
N SER A 19 -9.14 0.70 -8.16
CA SER A 19 -8.58 -0.48 -7.49
C SER A 19 -9.60 -1.60 -7.31
N PHE A 20 -10.88 -1.25 -7.11
CA PHE A 20 -11.95 -2.24 -7.05
C PHE A 20 -12.10 -3.00 -8.38
N ARG A 21 -12.10 -2.30 -9.53
CA ARG A 21 -12.11 -2.93 -10.86
C ARG A 21 -10.85 -3.74 -11.11
N PHE A 22 -9.69 -3.23 -10.67
CA PHE A 22 -8.43 -3.96 -10.76
C PHE A 22 -8.53 -5.34 -10.09
N TYR A 23 -8.96 -5.42 -8.82
CA TYR A 23 -9.04 -6.69 -8.10
C TYR A 23 -10.20 -7.59 -8.52
N ASN A 24 -11.35 -7.03 -8.89
CA ASN A 24 -12.57 -7.81 -9.18
C ASN A 24 -12.76 -8.20 -10.64
N GLU A 25 -12.21 -7.45 -11.58
CA GLU A 25 -12.38 -7.68 -13.01
C GLU A 25 -11.03 -8.04 -13.64
N PHE A 26 -10.07 -7.12 -13.59
CA PHE A 26 -8.83 -7.27 -14.33
C PHE A 26 -7.99 -8.47 -13.89
N LEU A 27 -7.82 -8.69 -12.59
CA LEU A 27 -7.12 -9.89 -12.10
C LEU A 27 -7.88 -11.19 -12.44
N LYS A 28 -9.21 -11.16 -12.55
CA LYS A 28 -9.99 -12.33 -12.98
C LYS A 28 -9.78 -12.61 -14.47
N GLU A 29 -9.81 -11.58 -15.31
CA GLU A 29 -9.49 -11.70 -16.74
C GLU A 29 -8.07 -12.22 -16.93
N LEU A 30 -7.10 -11.71 -16.17
CA LEU A 30 -5.72 -12.20 -16.17
C LEU A 30 -5.64 -13.67 -15.73
N SER A 31 -6.38 -14.07 -14.69
CA SER A 31 -6.41 -15.47 -14.27
C SER A 31 -7.04 -16.38 -15.33
N GLN A 32 -8.10 -15.93 -16.00
CA GLN A 32 -8.73 -16.67 -17.10
C GLN A 32 -7.78 -16.79 -18.29
N TYR A 33 -7.03 -15.73 -18.61
CA TYR A 33 -6.00 -15.74 -19.65
C TYR A 33 -5.02 -16.90 -19.45
N TYR A 34 -4.48 -17.07 -18.24
CA TYR A 34 -3.53 -18.15 -17.93
C TYR A 34 -4.14 -19.55 -17.77
N ARG A 35 -5.47 -19.66 -17.61
CA ARG A 35 -6.15 -20.96 -17.58
C ARG A 35 -6.21 -21.59 -18.98
N THR A 36 -6.06 -20.80 -20.03
CA THR A 36 -5.97 -21.28 -21.41
C THR A 36 -4.58 -21.86 -21.67
N ALA A 37 -4.50 -23.13 -22.08
CA ALA A 37 -3.23 -23.88 -22.19
C ALA A 37 -2.17 -23.19 -23.09
N ALA A 38 -2.60 -22.48 -24.14
CA ALA A 38 -1.72 -21.76 -25.05
C ALA A 38 -0.98 -20.58 -24.39
N ASN A 39 -1.52 -20.02 -23.31
CA ASN A 39 -1.09 -18.74 -22.74
C ASN A 39 -0.22 -18.89 -21.48
N LYS A 40 0.12 -20.12 -21.09
CA LYS A 40 0.79 -20.39 -19.81
C LYS A 40 2.23 -19.83 -19.74
N TYR A 41 2.88 -19.66 -20.89
CA TYR A 41 4.31 -19.37 -20.98
C TYR A 41 4.64 -17.95 -21.47
N ASP A 42 3.64 -17.17 -21.87
CA ASP A 42 3.84 -15.81 -22.35
C ASP A 42 3.07 -14.81 -21.48
N PRO A 43 3.62 -13.61 -21.25
CA PRO A 43 2.87 -12.53 -20.63
C PRO A 43 1.79 -12.04 -21.60
N PRO A 44 0.61 -11.63 -21.10
CA PRO A 44 -0.44 -11.07 -21.93
C PRO A 44 0.00 -9.74 -22.53
N ASP A 45 -0.58 -9.42 -23.68
CA ASP A 45 -0.64 -8.05 -24.15
C ASP A 45 -1.70 -7.32 -23.34
N ILE A 46 -1.35 -6.17 -22.77
CA ILE A 46 -2.30 -5.29 -22.09
C ILE A 46 -2.56 -4.11 -23.02
N VAL A 47 -3.79 -4.00 -23.50
CA VAL A 47 -4.23 -2.91 -24.37
C VAL A 47 -4.92 -1.87 -23.51
N LEU A 48 -4.47 -0.62 -23.61
CA LEU A 48 -5.15 0.53 -23.02
C LEU A 48 -5.95 1.24 -24.11
N ASP A 49 -7.27 1.22 -23.95
CA ASP A 49 -8.19 1.92 -24.84
C ASP A 49 -8.03 3.45 -24.69
N ASN A 50 -8.32 4.19 -25.76
CA ASN A 50 -8.29 5.65 -25.79
C ASN A 50 -9.27 6.27 -24.77
N ASP A 51 -10.40 5.62 -24.52
CA ASP A 51 -11.46 6.12 -23.64
C ASP A 51 -11.22 5.83 -22.15
N LEU A 52 -10.19 5.03 -21.84
CA LEU A 52 -9.92 4.55 -20.49
C LEU A 52 -9.57 5.72 -19.55
N VAL A 53 -10.34 5.83 -18.48
CA VAL A 53 -10.05 6.74 -17.36
C VAL A 53 -9.49 5.92 -16.21
N ILE A 54 -8.22 6.15 -15.82
CA ILE A 54 -7.59 5.45 -14.70
C ILE A 54 -7.66 6.30 -13.44
N GLU A 55 -8.11 5.73 -12.32
CA GLU A 55 -7.94 6.39 -11.03
C GLU A 55 -6.45 6.37 -10.63
N PRO A 56 -5.88 7.50 -10.18
CA PRO A 56 -4.47 7.60 -9.81
C PRO A 56 -3.97 6.52 -8.85
N ASN A 57 -4.79 6.15 -7.87
CA ASN A 57 -4.43 5.14 -6.86
C ASN A 57 -4.17 3.74 -7.46
N THR A 58 -4.63 3.49 -8.70
CA THR A 58 -4.44 2.23 -9.41
C THR A 58 -3.07 2.15 -10.09
N LEU A 59 -2.36 3.27 -10.28
CA LEU A 59 -1.05 3.25 -10.94
C LEU A 59 -0.01 2.39 -10.19
N PRO A 60 0.19 2.53 -8.86
CA PRO A 60 1.06 1.62 -8.11
C PRO A 60 0.73 0.13 -8.33
N LEU A 61 -0.56 -0.24 -8.37
CA LEU A 61 -0.99 -1.63 -8.61
C LEU A 61 -0.62 -2.14 -10.00
N LEU A 62 -0.79 -1.32 -11.03
CA LEU A 62 -0.41 -1.67 -12.40
C LEU A 62 1.10 -1.88 -12.51
N ILE A 63 1.90 -1.05 -11.83
CA ILE A 63 3.36 -1.20 -11.80
C ILE A 63 3.75 -2.49 -11.04
N THR A 64 3.18 -2.72 -9.86
CA THR A 64 3.41 -3.93 -9.06
C THR A 64 3.08 -5.20 -9.84
N LEU A 65 1.92 -5.24 -10.52
CA LEU A 65 1.54 -6.36 -11.36
C LEU A 65 2.52 -6.55 -12.52
N GLY A 66 2.89 -5.48 -13.22
CA GLY A 66 3.87 -5.55 -14.30
C GLY A 66 5.21 -6.11 -13.82
N ALA A 67 5.67 -5.67 -12.65
CA ALA A 67 6.91 -6.15 -12.06
C ALA A 67 6.81 -7.64 -11.70
N TYR A 68 5.67 -8.08 -11.17
CA TYR A 68 5.40 -9.50 -10.91
C TYR A 68 5.38 -10.33 -12.21
N LEU A 69 4.70 -9.86 -13.26
CA LEU A 69 4.64 -10.54 -14.55
C LEU A 69 6.02 -10.65 -15.20
N LYS A 70 6.82 -9.58 -15.12
CA LYS A 70 8.20 -9.55 -15.61
C LYS A 70 9.05 -10.62 -14.94
N ASP A 71 8.99 -10.72 -13.61
CA ASP A 71 9.76 -11.71 -12.86
C ASP A 71 9.25 -13.14 -13.12
N PHE A 72 7.94 -13.33 -13.18
CA PHE A 72 7.34 -14.64 -13.41
C PHE A 72 7.71 -15.20 -14.79
N HIS A 73 7.62 -14.37 -15.84
CA HIS A 73 7.91 -14.78 -17.22
C HIS A 73 9.36 -14.60 -17.65
N GLN A 74 10.18 -13.92 -16.83
CA GLN A 74 11.51 -13.42 -17.22
C GLN A 74 11.46 -12.58 -18.53
N LYS A 75 10.29 -11.99 -18.80
CA LYS A 75 9.97 -11.26 -20.04
C LYS A 75 8.96 -10.17 -19.73
N ARG A 76 9.14 -9.01 -20.35
CA ARG A 76 8.26 -7.85 -20.19
C ARG A 76 6.94 -8.09 -20.92
N ALA A 77 5.82 -7.83 -20.25
CA ALA A 77 4.52 -7.74 -20.90
C ALA A 77 4.49 -6.54 -21.85
N ARG A 78 3.72 -6.64 -22.95
CA ARG A 78 3.53 -5.52 -23.86
C ARG A 78 2.38 -4.66 -23.36
N LEU A 79 2.62 -3.35 -23.30
CA LEU A 79 1.60 -2.34 -23.06
C LEU A 79 1.33 -1.64 -24.40
N ILE A 80 0.14 -1.85 -24.95
CA ILE A 80 -0.29 -1.33 -26.24
C ILE A 80 -1.23 -0.16 -25.98
N PHE A 81 -0.94 0.99 -26.58
CA PHE A 81 -1.85 2.13 -26.53
C PHE A 81 -2.66 2.15 -27.81
N GLU A 82 -3.99 2.11 -27.68
CA GLU A 82 -4.82 2.65 -28.74
C GLU A 82 -4.61 4.16 -28.72
N ASN A 83 -4.18 4.73 -29.84
CA ASN A 83 -3.91 6.15 -29.97
C ASN A 83 -4.44 6.63 -31.31
N ASP A 84 -5.41 7.55 -31.28
CA ASP A 84 -5.96 8.19 -32.48
C ASP A 84 -5.15 9.41 -32.94
N LEU A 85 -4.06 9.75 -32.24
CA LEU A 85 -3.16 10.89 -32.46
C LEU A 85 -3.82 12.27 -32.32
N VAL A 86 -5.11 12.37 -31.98
CA VAL A 86 -5.87 13.63 -31.91
C VAL A 86 -5.98 14.16 -30.49
N SER A 87 -6.32 13.33 -29.51
CA SER A 87 -6.27 13.73 -28.09
C SER A 87 -6.24 12.53 -27.14
N ASN A 88 -5.05 12.08 -26.75
CA ASN A 88 -4.93 10.98 -25.80
C ASN A 88 -4.72 11.50 -24.36
N HIS A 89 -5.83 11.77 -23.66
CA HIS A 89 -5.81 12.20 -22.26
C HIS A 89 -5.16 11.16 -21.34
N LEU A 90 -5.35 9.88 -21.64
CA LEU A 90 -4.75 8.79 -20.89
C LEU A 90 -3.22 8.80 -20.98
N ILE A 91 -2.65 8.82 -22.19
CA ILE A 91 -1.19 8.83 -22.36
C ILE A 91 -0.59 10.10 -21.72
N LYS A 92 -1.25 11.26 -21.87
CA LYS A 92 -0.84 12.51 -21.19
C LYS A 92 -0.78 12.31 -19.66
N PHE A 93 -1.80 11.69 -19.08
CA PHE A 93 -1.85 11.39 -17.65
C PHE A 93 -0.75 10.41 -17.22
N LEU A 94 -0.53 9.32 -17.97
CA LEU A 94 0.52 8.34 -17.69
C LEU A 94 1.92 8.93 -17.83
N GLN A 95 2.16 9.81 -18.79
CA GLN A 95 3.46 10.47 -18.95
C GLN A 95 3.72 11.50 -17.84
N ARG A 96 2.72 12.33 -17.50
CA ARG A 96 2.87 13.39 -16.48
C ARG A 96 2.92 12.86 -15.05
N SER A 97 2.36 11.68 -14.81
CA SER A 97 2.47 10.99 -13.54
C SER A 97 3.81 10.25 -13.35
N ASP A 98 4.76 10.43 -14.26
CA ASP A 98 6.02 9.68 -14.36
C ASP A 98 5.85 8.16 -14.53
N PHE A 99 4.62 7.65 -14.71
CA PHE A 99 4.35 6.21 -14.87
C PHE A 99 5.13 5.64 -16.05
N LEU A 100 5.04 6.24 -17.24
CA LEU A 100 5.76 5.76 -18.44
C LEU A 100 7.28 5.77 -18.29
N TYR A 101 7.84 6.75 -17.54
CA TYR A 101 9.27 6.79 -17.26
C TYR A 101 9.69 5.63 -16.36
N ILE A 102 8.91 5.34 -15.32
CA ILE A 102 9.19 4.24 -14.37
C ILE A 102 9.06 2.89 -15.06
N ILE A 103 7.97 2.64 -15.80
CA ILE A 103 7.74 1.32 -16.41
C ILE A 103 8.60 1.05 -17.63
N GLY A 104 9.11 2.10 -18.29
CA GLY A 104 9.90 2.02 -19.52
C GLY A 104 11.40 1.84 -19.31
N ASN A 105 12.18 2.22 -20.32
CA ASN A 105 13.65 2.19 -20.32
C ASN A 105 14.26 3.60 -20.19
N ASN A 106 13.64 4.47 -19.38
CA ASN A 106 14.14 5.83 -19.23
C ASN A 106 15.55 5.85 -18.62
N MET A 107 16.48 6.51 -19.31
CA MET A 107 17.86 6.73 -18.85
C MET A 107 18.14 8.20 -18.53
N ASN A 108 17.16 9.10 -18.76
CA ASN A 108 17.35 10.53 -18.52
C ASN A 108 17.38 10.80 -17.00
N PRO A 109 18.47 11.38 -16.46
CA PRO A 109 18.59 11.65 -15.02
C PRO A 109 17.61 12.72 -14.50
N THR A 110 16.95 13.50 -15.37
CA THR A 110 15.93 14.48 -14.93
C THR A 110 14.58 13.84 -14.59
N PHE A 111 14.40 12.56 -14.93
CA PHE A 111 13.21 11.77 -14.65
C PHE A 111 13.58 10.50 -13.88
N PRO A 112 12.61 9.80 -13.24
CA PRO A 112 12.90 8.54 -12.58
C PRO A 112 13.56 7.54 -13.53
N LEU A 113 14.60 6.85 -13.06
CA LEU A 113 15.26 5.80 -13.83
C LEU A 113 14.25 4.67 -14.12
N GLY A 114 14.19 4.25 -15.38
CA GLY A 114 13.23 3.24 -15.83
C GLY A 114 13.60 1.84 -15.35
N ARG A 115 12.60 1.08 -14.91
CA ARG A 115 12.74 -0.30 -14.39
C ARG A 115 12.50 -1.38 -15.43
N ARG A 116 12.20 -0.99 -16.68
CA ARG A 116 11.91 -1.90 -17.81
C ARG A 116 10.85 -2.94 -17.41
N ILE A 117 9.74 -2.48 -16.87
CA ILE A 117 8.64 -3.31 -16.37
C ILE A 117 7.77 -3.77 -17.54
N PHE A 118 7.37 -2.83 -18.40
CA PHE A 118 6.61 -3.11 -19.62
C PHE A 118 7.45 -2.79 -20.86
N GLN A 119 7.02 -3.32 -21.99
CA GLN A 119 7.47 -2.91 -23.33
C GLN A 119 6.33 -2.16 -24.02
N PHE A 120 6.60 -0.98 -24.53
CA PHE A 120 5.64 -0.19 -25.32
C PHE A 120 6.37 0.58 -26.42
N ASP A 121 5.63 1.02 -27.44
CA ASP A 121 6.19 1.84 -28.51
C ASP A 121 6.22 3.32 -28.08
N GLU A 122 7.42 3.84 -27.84
CA GLU A 122 7.63 5.25 -27.45
C GLU A 122 7.10 6.23 -28.51
N ARG A 123 7.02 5.82 -29.79
CA ARG A 123 6.46 6.65 -30.87
C ARG A 123 4.96 6.92 -30.66
N GLN A 124 4.25 6.02 -29.98
CA GLN A 124 2.84 6.18 -29.65
C GLN A 124 2.61 7.16 -28.49
N VAL A 125 3.63 7.52 -27.72
CA VAL A 125 3.49 8.42 -26.56
C VAL A 125 3.39 9.89 -26.98
N GLY A 126 3.96 10.28 -28.13
CA GLY A 126 3.90 11.64 -28.65
C GLY A 126 4.65 12.70 -27.81
N ASP A 127 4.64 13.96 -28.26
CA ASP A 127 5.23 15.12 -27.56
C ASP A 127 4.12 16.05 -27.05
N PHE A 128 3.73 15.92 -25.77
CA PHE A 128 2.69 16.76 -25.17
C PHE A 128 3.28 18.04 -24.58
N ARG A 129 3.37 19.10 -25.40
CA ARG A 129 3.93 20.40 -25.01
C ARG A 129 3.03 21.27 -24.12
N SER A 130 1.75 20.94 -23.94
CA SER A 130 0.87 21.75 -23.09
C SER A 130 1.15 21.47 -21.61
N LYS A 131 1.22 22.51 -20.76
CA LYS A 131 1.63 22.42 -19.34
C LYS A 131 0.47 22.44 -18.33
N LYS A 132 -0.80 22.52 -18.75
CA LYS A 132 -1.84 23.18 -17.93
C LYS A 132 -2.86 22.31 -17.17
N GLU A 133 -2.85 20.98 -17.24
CA GLU A 133 -3.98 20.20 -16.66
C GLU A 133 -3.66 19.36 -15.41
N GLN A 134 -2.41 18.93 -15.21
CA GLN A 134 -2.02 18.11 -14.04
C GLN A 134 -0.95 18.82 -13.23
N ARG A 135 -1.13 18.87 -11.89
CA ARG A 135 -0.12 19.39 -10.97
C ARG A 135 1.17 18.60 -11.09
N ALA A 136 2.30 19.30 -10.98
CA ALA A 136 3.62 18.70 -11.10
C ALA A 136 3.88 17.61 -10.04
N ASP A 137 3.19 17.67 -8.90
CA ASP A 137 3.40 16.75 -7.77
C ASP A 137 2.61 15.45 -7.89
N HIS A 138 1.62 15.37 -8.79
CA HIS A 138 0.80 14.18 -9.02
C HIS A 138 1.57 13.11 -9.79
N LYS A 139 2.62 12.60 -9.16
CA LYS A 139 3.60 11.66 -9.71
C LYS A 139 3.59 10.37 -8.91
N VAL A 140 3.76 9.27 -9.63
CA VAL A 140 4.13 8.00 -9.04
C VAL A 140 5.61 8.08 -8.68
N ARG A 141 5.93 7.63 -7.47
CA ARG A 141 7.28 7.53 -6.93
C ARG A 141 7.64 6.06 -6.78
N ILE A 142 8.90 5.77 -7.02
CA ILE A 142 9.51 4.48 -6.75
C ILE A 142 10.59 4.70 -5.70
N TYR A 143 10.59 3.83 -4.70
CA TYR A 143 11.66 3.72 -3.73
C TYR A 143 12.26 2.33 -3.91
N SER A 144 13.60 2.25 -3.96
CA SER A 144 14.35 1.02 -4.23
C SER A 144 15.67 1.05 -3.47
N LEU A 145 16.13 -0.12 -3.02
CA LEU A 145 17.48 -0.29 -2.46
C LEU A 145 18.56 -0.30 -3.56
N ASP A 146 18.18 -0.60 -4.80
CA ASP A 146 19.09 -0.67 -5.95
C ASP A 146 19.52 0.72 -6.46
N ASP A 147 18.92 1.79 -5.94
CA ASP A 147 19.33 3.14 -6.31
C ASP A 147 20.70 3.46 -5.71
N SER A 148 21.64 3.87 -6.57
CA SER A 148 23.08 4.04 -6.26
C SER A 148 23.41 4.84 -4.99
N ALA A 149 22.54 5.76 -4.57
CA ALA A 149 22.70 6.50 -3.32
C ALA A 149 22.51 5.63 -2.07
N MET A 150 21.73 4.55 -2.16
CA MET A 150 21.28 3.69 -1.05
C MET A 150 22.14 2.46 -0.83
N ALA A 151 22.72 1.88 -1.89
CA ALA A 151 23.59 0.72 -1.77
C ALA A 151 24.76 0.95 -0.78
N SER A 152 25.30 2.17 -0.76
CA SER A 152 26.38 2.56 0.16
C SER A 152 25.96 2.72 1.62
N VAL A 153 24.68 3.00 1.90
CA VAL A 153 24.15 3.16 3.26
C VAL A 153 23.96 1.80 3.93
N VAL A 154 23.45 0.82 3.19
CA VAL A 154 23.14 -0.53 3.71
C VAL A 154 24.41 -1.35 3.99
N ASP A 155 25.46 -1.23 3.17
CA ASP A 155 26.68 -2.04 3.30
C ASP A 155 27.63 -1.62 4.43
N SER A 156 27.36 -0.50 5.12
CA SER A 156 28.35 0.14 6.02
C SER A 156 28.17 -0.12 7.53
N LYS A 157 27.13 -0.86 7.97
CA LYS A 157 26.76 -0.95 9.41
C LYS A 157 26.47 -2.36 9.94
N CYS A 158 26.72 -2.56 11.25
CA CYS A 158 26.74 -3.85 11.96
C CYS A 158 25.38 -4.42 12.45
N SER A 159 24.28 -3.64 12.50
CA SER A 159 22.97 -4.15 12.96
C SER A 159 21.80 -3.77 12.05
N GLU A 160 20.80 -4.66 11.97
CA GLU A 160 19.58 -4.49 11.18
C GLU A 160 18.82 -3.21 11.56
N GLU A 161 18.73 -2.90 12.86
CA GLU A 161 18.04 -1.72 13.36
C GLU A 161 18.71 -0.42 12.94
N ALA A 162 20.05 -0.36 12.99
CA ALA A 162 20.79 0.83 12.60
C ALA A 162 20.66 1.12 11.09
N GLN A 163 20.72 0.08 10.25
CA GLN A 163 20.49 0.23 8.81
C GLN A 163 19.07 0.75 8.54
N ARG A 164 18.09 0.26 9.29
CA ARG A 164 16.69 0.65 9.14
C ARG A 164 16.45 2.09 9.54
N ASP A 165 17.05 2.55 10.63
CA ASP A 165 16.89 3.93 11.12
C ASP A 165 17.48 4.95 10.13
N ASP A 166 18.63 4.65 9.52
CA ASP A 166 19.19 5.50 8.45
C ASP A 166 18.27 5.57 7.22
N LEU A 167 17.71 4.42 6.80
CA LEU A 167 16.79 4.38 5.67
C LEU A 167 15.54 5.21 5.98
N ILE A 168 15.02 5.15 7.20
CA ILE A 168 13.88 5.96 7.62
C ILE A 168 14.23 7.44 7.57
N GLU A 169 15.40 7.85 8.07
CA GLU A 169 15.84 9.25 8.01
C GLU A 169 15.92 9.74 6.55
N TYR A 170 16.58 8.96 5.69
CA TYR A 170 16.70 9.27 4.27
C TYR A 170 15.33 9.36 3.56
N PHE A 171 14.47 8.37 3.77
CA PHE A 171 13.14 8.37 3.16
C PHE A 171 12.23 9.42 3.77
N SER A 172 12.41 9.81 5.03
CA SER A 172 11.64 10.92 5.62
C SER A 172 11.89 12.22 4.85
N PHE A 173 13.15 12.50 4.49
CA PHE A 173 13.47 13.65 3.64
C PHE A 173 12.84 13.51 2.24
N SER A 174 13.00 12.35 1.61
CA SER A 174 12.50 12.10 0.25
C SER A 174 10.98 12.18 0.14
N VAL A 175 10.27 11.54 1.07
CA VAL A 175 8.79 11.54 1.15
C VAL A 175 8.27 12.95 1.43
N THR A 176 8.92 13.71 2.32
CA THR A 176 8.58 15.12 2.56
C THR A 176 8.67 15.92 1.27
N LYS A 177 9.84 15.88 0.60
CA LYS A 177 10.04 16.56 -0.68
C LYS A 177 9.01 16.16 -1.75
N HIS A 178 8.57 14.90 -1.76
CA HIS A 178 7.64 14.40 -2.77
C HIS A 178 6.17 14.73 -2.50
N PHE A 179 5.76 14.85 -1.23
CA PHE A 179 4.34 14.85 -0.87
C PHE A 179 3.90 15.98 0.06
N GLU A 180 4.80 16.83 0.57
CA GLU A 180 4.46 17.94 1.46
C GLU A 180 3.43 18.91 0.86
N GLU A 181 3.59 19.27 -0.43
CA GLU A 181 2.64 20.15 -1.13
C GLU A 181 1.28 19.52 -1.42
N LEU A 182 1.17 18.19 -1.37
CA LEU A 182 -0.09 17.47 -1.57
C LEU A 182 -0.81 17.26 -0.26
N ILE A 183 -0.08 16.87 0.79
CA ILE A 183 -0.64 16.69 2.13
C ILE A 183 -1.07 18.03 2.75
N SER A 184 -0.50 19.16 2.32
CA SER A 184 -0.94 20.49 2.72
C SER A 184 -2.38 20.80 2.28
N ASP A 185 -2.88 20.14 1.23
CA ASP A 185 -4.27 20.29 0.79
C ASP A 185 -5.27 19.53 1.67
N ALA A 186 -4.79 18.63 2.54
CA ALA A 186 -5.65 17.94 3.49
C ALA A 186 -6.11 18.91 4.57
N ASP A 187 -7.39 18.85 4.92
CA ASP A 187 -7.97 19.63 6.01
C ASP A 187 -7.59 19.00 7.36
N THR A 188 -6.35 19.23 7.79
CA THR A 188 -5.81 18.67 9.02
C THR A 188 -4.66 19.51 9.54
N ASP A 189 -4.32 19.36 10.82
CA ASP A 189 -3.28 20.14 11.47
C ASP A 189 -1.86 19.71 11.06
N ASN A 190 -0.89 20.61 11.25
CA ASN A 190 0.50 20.38 10.85
C ASN A 190 1.19 19.23 11.60
N ARG A 191 0.71 18.83 12.78
CA ARG A 191 1.24 17.66 13.49
C ARG A 191 0.72 16.40 12.80
N THR A 192 -0.56 16.32 12.48
CA THR A 192 -1.14 15.18 11.75
C THR A 192 -0.50 15.01 10.36
N ARG A 193 -0.27 16.09 9.61
CA ARG A 193 0.43 16.04 8.31
C ARG A 193 1.84 15.44 8.44
N ARG A 194 2.64 15.93 9.40
CA ARG A 194 3.99 15.40 9.67
C ARG A 194 3.94 13.95 10.12
N ASN A 195 2.96 13.57 10.93
CA ASN A 195 2.79 12.18 11.36
C ASN A 195 2.52 11.27 10.15
N VAL A 196 1.68 11.67 9.20
CA VAL A 196 1.40 10.90 7.99
C VAL A 196 2.67 10.73 7.15
N ILE A 197 3.40 11.80 6.88
CA ILE A 197 4.66 11.77 6.11
C ILE A 197 5.69 10.83 6.76
N ASN A 198 5.95 10.98 8.06
CA ASN A 198 6.91 10.14 8.76
C ASN A 198 6.47 8.66 8.76
N THR A 199 5.17 8.41 8.88
CA THR A 199 4.67 7.03 8.85
C THR A 199 4.75 6.43 7.44
N MET A 200 4.56 7.22 6.39
CA MET A 200 4.79 6.77 5.01
C MET A 200 6.25 6.36 4.78
N ALA A 201 7.22 7.12 5.31
CA ALA A 201 8.64 6.78 5.23
C ALA A 201 8.96 5.45 5.93
N GLU A 202 8.38 5.20 7.11
CA GLU A 202 8.47 3.91 7.80
C GLU A 202 7.87 2.77 6.95
N LEU A 203 6.72 2.98 6.33
CA LEU A 203 6.06 1.95 5.51
C LEU A 203 6.85 1.61 4.25
N ILE A 204 7.39 2.63 3.58
CA ILE A 204 8.30 2.45 2.45
C ILE A 204 9.52 1.66 2.89
N THR A 205 10.14 2.04 4.02
CA THR A 205 11.30 1.33 4.55
C THR A 205 10.98 -0.13 4.86
N ASN A 206 9.81 -0.41 5.46
CA ASN A 206 9.39 -1.78 5.73
C ASN A 206 9.15 -2.58 4.43
N GLY A 207 8.59 -1.96 3.39
CA GLY A 207 8.42 -2.58 2.06
C GLY A 207 9.75 -2.93 1.38
N LEU A 208 10.75 -2.07 1.53
CA LEU A 208 12.09 -2.32 1.02
C LEU A 208 12.82 -3.38 1.82
N PHE A 209 12.79 -3.27 3.14
CA PHE A 209 13.65 -4.04 4.03
C PHE A 209 13.11 -5.44 4.32
N HIS A 210 11.82 -5.55 4.68
CA HIS A 210 11.20 -6.83 5.03
C HIS A 210 10.64 -7.54 3.80
N SER A 211 10.05 -6.78 2.88
CA SER A 211 9.46 -7.32 1.65
C SER A 211 10.49 -7.54 0.53
N LYS A 212 11.72 -7.01 0.68
CA LYS A 212 12.83 -7.11 -0.30
C LYS A 212 12.40 -6.74 -1.72
N SER A 213 11.55 -5.71 -1.82
CA SER A 213 10.94 -5.31 -3.08
C SER A 213 10.77 -3.81 -3.15
N ASP A 214 10.81 -3.25 -4.35
CA ASP A 214 10.53 -1.84 -4.57
C ASP A 214 9.14 -1.45 -4.06
N ALA A 215 9.04 -0.25 -3.49
CA ALA A 215 7.78 0.34 -3.06
C ALA A 215 7.32 1.39 -4.08
N TYR A 216 6.11 1.22 -4.61
CA TYR A 216 5.48 2.15 -5.55
C TYR A 216 4.45 2.98 -4.82
N VAL A 217 4.59 4.30 -4.85
CA VAL A 217 3.78 5.22 -4.06
C VAL A 217 3.22 6.31 -4.94
N MET A 218 1.93 6.60 -4.80
CA MET A 218 1.32 7.77 -5.41
C MET A 218 0.41 8.47 -4.41
N MET A 219 0.54 9.80 -4.34
CA MET A 219 -0.42 10.66 -3.68
C MET A 219 -1.09 11.55 -4.73
N PHE A 220 -2.41 11.69 -4.63
CA PHE A 220 -3.20 12.45 -5.58
C PHE A 220 -4.23 13.30 -4.86
N SER A 221 -4.23 14.58 -5.18
CA SER A 221 -5.07 15.59 -4.56
C SER A 221 -6.24 15.95 -5.49
N GLY A 222 -7.41 15.37 -5.23
CA GLY A 222 -8.64 15.63 -5.98
C GLY A 222 -9.43 16.81 -5.41
N ARG A 223 -10.62 17.07 -5.98
CA ARG A 223 -11.52 18.14 -5.52
C ARG A 223 -12.02 17.92 -4.09
N PHE A 224 -12.39 16.69 -3.75
CA PHE A 224 -13.08 16.36 -2.49
C PHE A 224 -12.22 15.59 -1.49
N LYS A 225 -11.09 15.03 -1.95
CA LYS A 225 -10.25 14.17 -1.14
C LYS A 225 -8.82 14.18 -1.62
N LEU A 226 -7.91 13.95 -0.69
CA LEU A 226 -6.55 13.52 -0.95
C LEU A 226 -6.53 11.99 -0.85
N SER A 227 -5.93 11.34 -1.83
CA SER A 227 -5.75 9.89 -1.82
C SER A 227 -4.27 9.53 -1.87
N CYS A 228 -3.90 8.46 -1.17
CA CYS A 228 -2.57 7.88 -1.25
C CYS A 228 -2.69 6.37 -1.48
N SER A 229 -1.80 5.84 -2.30
CA SER A 229 -1.69 4.42 -2.62
C SER A 229 -0.22 4.00 -2.51
N ILE A 230 0.05 2.94 -1.75
CA ILE A 230 1.37 2.32 -1.58
C ILE A 230 1.23 0.85 -1.93
N ALA A 231 1.98 0.37 -2.91
CA ALA A 231 1.98 -1.04 -3.28
C ALA A 231 3.40 -1.59 -3.37
N ASP A 232 3.57 -2.84 -2.95
CA ASP A 232 4.79 -3.62 -3.12
C ASP A 232 4.46 -5.01 -3.71
N LYS A 233 5.48 -5.73 -4.18
CA LYS A 233 5.36 -7.13 -4.66
C LYS A 233 6.03 -8.13 -3.71
N GLY A 234 6.20 -7.76 -2.46
CA GLY A 234 7.01 -8.50 -1.51
C GLY A 234 6.36 -9.78 -1.00
N ILE A 235 6.99 -10.38 0.01
CA ILE A 235 6.56 -11.65 0.61
C ILE A 235 5.21 -11.55 1.35
N GLY A 236 4.74 -10.34 1.65
CA GLY A 236 3.45 -10.08 2.28
C GLY A 236 3.46 -10.20 3.81
N LEU A 237 2.27 -10.08 4.42
CA LEU A 237 2.14 -9.90 5.87
C LEU A 237 2.41 -11.18 6.67
N TYR A 238 1.84 -12.32 6.28
CA TYR A 238 1.98 -13.54 7.06
C TYR A 238 3.44 -13.99 7.23
N PRO A 239 4.24 -14.13 6.14
CA PRO A 239 5.63 -14.54 6.29
C PRO A 239 6.44 -13.53 7.11
N THR A 240 6.21 -12.23 6.87
CA THR A 240 6.89 -11.15 7.59
C THR A 240 6.67 -11.22 9.10
N ILE A 241 5.45 -11.54 9.55
CA ILE A 241 5.13 -11.66 10.97
C ILE A 241 5.59 -12.99 11.55
N ALA A 242 5.42 -14.09 10.82
CA ALA A 242 5.83 -15.42 11.28
C ALA A 242 7.34 -15.50 11.58
N ASP A 243 8.15 -14.74 10.85
CA ASP A 243 9.61 -14.67 11.05
C ASP A 243 10.04 -13.71 12.18
N LYS A 244 9.12 -13.00 12.84
CA LYS A 244 9.50 -12.10 13.94
C LYS A 244 9.90 -12.88 15.19
N PRO A 245 10.96 -12.48 15.89
CA PRO A 245 11.33 -13.11 17.16
C PRO A 245 10.27 -12.79 18.23
N PRO A 246 9.97 -13.74 19.14
CA PRO A 246 9.16 -13.47 20.30
C PRO A 246 9.87 -12.48 21.24
N THR A 247 9.07 -11.73 22.00
CA THR A 247 9.56 -10.86 23.08
C THR A 247 8.75 -11.15 24.35
N SER A 248 9.12 -10.53 25.48
CA SER A 248 8.40 -10.70 26.75
C SER A 248 6.91 -10.30 26.67
N TYR A 249 6.52 -9.48 25.70
CA TYR A 249 5.17 -8.95 25.54
C TYR A 249 4.59 -9.17 24.13
N TYR A 250 5.25 -9.96 23.28
CA TYR A 250 4.77 -10.28 21.94
C TYR A 250 5.08 -11.73 21.57
N GLU A 251 4.03 -12.47 21.19
CA GLU A 251 4.13 -13.80 20.60
C GLU A 251 3.72 -13.72 19.13
N PRO A 252 4.59 -14.10 18.18
CA PRO A 252 4.26 -14.16 16.77
C PRO A 252 3.01 -15.03 16.51
N LEU A 253 2.07 -14.48 15.74
CA LEU A 253 0.79 -15.13 15.42
C LEU A 253 -0.12 -15.39 16.64
N GLY A 254 0.09 -14.68 17.75
CA GLY A 254 -0.75 -14.80 18.95
C GLY A 254 -2.19 -14.34 18.72
N VAL A 255 -2.40 -13.17 18.11
CA VAL A 255 -3.74 -12.68 17.72
C VAL A 255 -4.33 -13.59 16.65
N PHE A 256 -3.51 -14.02 15.69
CA PHE A 256 -3.92 -14.94 14.63
C PHE A 256 -4.58 -16.21 15.18
N LYS A 257 -3.88 -16.93 16.08
CA LYS A 257 -4.39 -18.18 16.70
C LYS A 257 -5.67 -17.94 17.50
N GLU A 258 -5.76 -16.82 18.22
CA GLU A 258 -6.96 -16.48 18.97
C GLU A 258 -8.16 -16.18 18.06
N LEU A 259 -7.93 -15.56 16.90
CA LEU A 259 -8.98 -15.32 15.91
C LEU A 259 -9.49 -16.61 15.27
N GLU A 260 -8.62 -17.60 15.01
CA GLU A 260 -9.03 -18.93 14.53
C GLU A 260 -10.05 -19.60 15.46
N GLY A 261 -9.88 -19.43 16.78
CA GLY A 261 -10.81 -19.99 17.78
C GLY A 261 -12.10 -19.19 17.99
N ARG A 262 -12.15 -17.91 17.59
CA ARG A 262 -13.28 -17.01 17.90
C ARG A 262 -14.14 -16.65 16.69
N VAL A 263 -13.55 -16.53 15.50
CA VAL A 263 -14.27 -16.13 14.29
C VAL A 263 -15.03 -17.31 13.71
N ARG A 264 -16.36 -17.21 13.68
CA ARG A 264 -17.25 -18.28 13.17
C ARG A 264 -17.57 -18.17 11.68
N LEU A 265 -17.13 -17.10 11.02
CA LEU A 265 -17.38 -16.88 9.60
C LEU A 265 -16.68 -17.98 8.77
N LYS A 266 -17.45 -18.71 7.96
CA LYS A 266 -16.92 -19.77 7.11
C LYS A 266 -16.17 -19.16 5.93
N MET A 267 -14.85 -19.39 5.87
CA MET A 267 -13.96 -18.98 4.79
C MET A 267 -12.88 -20.05 4.57
N SER A 268 -12.20 -20.02 3.42
CA SER A 268 -11.09 -20.93 3.18
C SER A 268 -9.92 -20.60 4.12
N ALA A 269 -9.07 -21.58 4.40
CA ALA A 269 -7.90 -21.40 5.26
C ALA A 269 -6.97 -20.28 4.74
N GLU A 270 -6.84 -20.12 3.43
CA GLU A 270 -6.05 -19.06 2.81
C GLU A 270 -6.66 -17.68 3.06
N VAL A 271 -7.98 -17.54 2.94
CA VAL A 271 -8.67 -16.27 3.20
C VAL A 271 -8.58 -15.91 4.69
N GLN A 272 -8.77 -16.89 5.59
CA GLN A 272 -8.55 -16.71 7.03
C GLN A 272 -7.14 -16.23 7.32
N LYS A 273 -6.15 -16.92 6.73
CA LYS A 273 -4.75 -16.58 6.86
C LYS A 273 -4.48 -15.13 6.48
N CYS A 274 -5.01 -14.67 5.34
CA CYS A 274 -4.83 -13.28 4.90
C CYS A 274 -5.48 -12.30 5.88
N ALA A 275 -6.75 -12.53 6.22
CA ALA A 275 -7.53 -11.62 7.07
C ALA A 275 -6.93 -11.50 8.49
N PHE A 276 -6.54 -12.62 9.10
CA PHE A 276 -5.99 -12.62 10.46
C PHE A 276 -4.58 -12.04 10.50
N SER A 277 -3.79 -12.21 9.44
CA SER A 277 -2.46 -11.59 9.34
C SER A 277 -2.52 -10.07 9.32
N ILE A 278 -3.60 -9.48 8.77
CA ILE A 278 -3.81 -8.03 8.82
C ILE A 278 -3.96 -7.56 10.27
N PHE A 279 -4.82 -8.20 11.07
CA PHE A 279 -5.02 -7.83 12.47
C PHE A 279 -3.80 -8.11 13.34
N GLU A 280 -3.11 -9.22 13.11
CA GLU A 280 -1.83 -9.52 13.75
C GLU A 280 -0.78 -8.44 13.43
N THR A 281 -0.72 -7.97 12.18
CA THR A 281 0.20 -6.89 11.78
C THR A 281 -0.15 -5.57 12.46
N PHE A 282 -1.45 -5.24 12.60
CA PHE A 282 -1.88 -4.08 13.37
C PHE A 282 -1.45 -4.18 14.83
N TYR A 283 -1.68 -5.33 15.47
CA TYR A 283 -1.25 -5.58 16.84
C TYR A 283 0.27 -5.43 17.00
N PHE A 284 1.06 -6.12 16.18
CA PHE A 284 2.51 -6.01 16.22
C PHE A 284 2.98 -4.57 15.98
N SER A 285 2.36 -3.85 15.04
CA SER A 285 2.68 -2.45 14.77
C SER A 285 2.38 -1.53 15.97
N MET A 286 1.38 -1.83 16.80
CA MET A 286 1.06 -1.03 18.00
C MET A 286 2.12 -1.12 19.08
N LEU A 287 2.76 -2.27 19.23
CA LEU A 287 3.69 -2.56 20.34
C LEU A 287 5.06 -1.90 20.16
N LYS A 288 5.35 -1.37 18.98
CA LYS A 288 6.64 -0.76 18.65
C LYS A 288 6.80 0.62 19.31
N ASN A 289 8.06 0.96 19.60
CA ASN A 289 8.50 2.28 20.07
C ASN A 289 8.33 3.40 19.02
N ARG A 290 8.09 3.03 17.76
CA ARG A 290 8.02 3.92 16.60
C ARG A 290 6.66 3.86 15.93
N ARG A 291 6.36 4.90 15.16
CA ARG A 291 5.11 4.98 14.40
C ARG A 291 5.17 4.09 13.17
N GLY A 292 4.12 3.30 12.93
CA GLY A 292 4.04 2.39 11.80
C GLY A 292 2.64 2.30 11.21
N LEU A 293 2.34 1.16 10.57
CA LEU A 293 1.08 0.91 9.86
C LEU A 293 -0.16 1.23 10.69
N PHE A 294 -0.16 0.83 11.97
CA PHE A 294 -1.26 1.13 12.88
C PHE A 294 -1.44 2.63 13.14
N ASP A 295 -0.33 3.36 13.33
CA ASP A 295 -0.36 4.81 13.53
C ASP A 295 -0.88 5.53 12.28
N LEU A 296 -0.54 5.06 11.07
CA LEU A 296 -1.12 5.59 9.83
C LEU A 296 -2.64 5.41 9.85
N MET A 297 -3.10 4.19 10.12
CA MET A 297 -4.53 3.88 10.17
C MET A 297 -5.27 4.79 11.16
N ILE A 298 -4.78 4.94 12.39
CA ILE A 298 -5.43 5.79 13.40
C ILE A 298 -5.39 7.27 13.01
N ASN A 299 -4.25 7.79 12.52
CA ASN A 299 -4.17 9.19 12.10
C ASN A 299 -5.16 9.49 10.95
N ILE A 300 -5.23 8.62 9.94
CA ILE A 300 -6.15 8.79 8.82
C ILE A 300 -7.61 8.72 9.27
N VAL A 301 -7.97 7.69 10.05
CA VAL A 301 -9.38 7.42 10.35
C VAL A 301 -9.90 8.27 11.50
N VAL A 302 -9.12 8.40 12.59
CA VAL A 302 -9.55 9.13 13.79
C VAL A 302 -9.25 10.62 13.64
N SER A 303 -8.03 11.00 13.26
CA SER A 303 -7.63 12.42 13.20
C SER A 303 -8.13 13.11 11.93
N CYS A 304 -8.15 12.43 10.79
CA CYS A 304 -8.59 13.02 9.51
C CYS A 304 -10.01 12.64 9.09
N LYS A 305 -10.73 11.80 9.86
CA LYS A 305 -12.07 11.27 9.52
C LYS A 305 -12.11 10.59 8.13
N GLY A 306 -10.99 10.00 7.74
CA GLY A 306 -10.77 9.38 6.45
C GLY A 306 -11.11 7.89 6.38
N TYR A 307 -10.64 7.27 5.30
CA TYR A 307 -10.70 5.82 5.10
C TYR A 307 -9.28 5.27 4.99
N PHE A 308 -9.06 4.13 5.62
CA PHE A 308 -7.85 3.35 5.49
C PHE A 308 -8.21 1.97 4.95
N ARG A 309 -7.51 1.52 3.91
CA ARG A 309 -7.68 0.17 3.35
C ARG A 309 -6.33 -0.52 3.33
N LEU A 310 -6.29 -1.73 3.85
CA LEU A 310 -5.14 -2.61 3.76
C LEU A 310 -5.55 -3.87 3.03
N HIS A 311 -4.89 -4.11 1.90
CA HIS A 311 -5.04 -5.28 1.08
C HIS A 311 -3.82 -6.18 1.25
N TYR A 312 -4.09 -7.46 1.48
CA TYR A 312 -3.09 -8.52 1.50
C TYR A 312 -3.64 -9.75 0.77
N ASP A 313 -2.95 -10.16 -0.29
CA ASP A 313 -3.31 -11.28 -1.18
C ASP A 313 -4.75 -11.20 -1.73
N SER A 314 -5.70 -11.88 -1.10
CA SER A 314 -7.11 -11.98 -1.52
C SER A 314 -8.07 -11.27 -0.58
N VAL A 315 -7.57 -10.52 0.40
CA VAL A 315 -8.43 -9.85 1.40
C VAL A 315 -8.06 -8.38 1.50
N GLN A 316 -9.09 -7.53 1.54
CA GLN A 316 -8.96 -6.13 1.91
C GLN A 316 -9.79 -5.84 3.16
N ILE A 317 -9.16 -5.25 4.17
CA ILE A 317 -9.82 -4.70 5.35
C ILE A 317 -9.96 -3.19 5.19
N ILE A 318 -11.17 -2.68 5.40
CA ILE A 318 -11.52 -1.27 5.30
C ILE A 318 -11.84 -0.74 6.69
N VAL A 319 -11.04 0.19 7.17
CA VAL A 319 -11.19 0.85 8.46
C VAL A 319 -11.70 2.27 8.24
N SER A 320 -12.73 2.66 8.98
CA SER A 320 -13.40 3.96 8.85
C SER A 320 -13.94 4.45 10.19
N SER A 321 -14.44 5.69 10.21
CA SER A 321 -15.04 6.33 11.39
C SER A 321 -16.22 5.56 12.01
N ARG A 322 -16.82 4.61 11.28
CA ARG A 322 -17.84 3.69 11.81
C ARG A 322 -17.29 2.77 12.91
N MET A 323 -15.99 2.59 13.00
CA MET A 323 -15.31 1.83 14.05
C MET A 323 -14.74 2.75 15.13
N SER A 324 -15.22 4.00 15.22
CA SER A 324 -14.67 5.03 16.12
C SER A 324 -14.58 4.56 17.57
N ARG A 325 -15.59 3.83 18.07
CA ARG A 325 -15.56 3.29 19.43
C ARG A 325 -14.35 2.39 19.67
N GLU A 326 -14.15 1.39 18.81
CA GLU A 326 -13.03 0.45 18.91
C GLU A 326 -11.68 1.17 18.67
N LEU A 327 -11.65 2.12 17.72
CA LEU A 327 -10.43 2.85 17.36
C LEU A 327 -9.99 3.85 18.44
N THR A 328 -10.91 4.48 19.17
CA THR A 328 -10.59 5.37 20.29
C THR A 328 -9.90 4.60 21.41
N GLU A 329 -10.43 3.44 21.80
CA GLU A 329 -9.80 2.59 22.81
C GLU A 329 -8.39 2.16 22.38
N LEU A 330 -8.23 1.73 21.14
CA LEU A 330 -6.91 1.35 20.62
C LEU A 330 -5.94 2.55 20.55
N GLN A 331 -6.43 3.75 20.26
CA GLN A 331 -5.62 4.98 20.26
C GLN A 331 -5.09 5.31 21.66
N GLU A 332 -5.93 5.21 22.69
CA GLU A 332 -5.51 5.42 24.09
C GLU A 332 -4.43 4.42 24.52
N ILE A 333 -4.63 3.13 24.19
CA ILE A 333 -3.63 2.10 24.46
C ILE A 333 -2.32 2.39 23.71
N ARG A 334 -2.40 2.80 22.44
CA ARG A 334 -1.22 3.15 21.64
C ARG A 334 -0.44 4.33 22.23
N ILE A 335 -1.14 5.36 22.72
CA ILE A 335 -0.52 6.51 23.41
C ILE A 335 0.21 6.04 24.68
N ALA A 336 -0.42 5.18 25.49
CA ALA A 336 0.20 4.63 26.69
C ALA A 336 1.46 3.80 26.37
N ILE A 337 1.44 2.99 25.30
CA ILE A 337 2.60 2.25 24.81
C ILE A 337 3.72 3.22 24.38
N ALA A 338 3.40 4.25 23.59
CA ALA A 338 4.39 5.23 23.12
C ALA A 338 5.04 6.00 24.29
N ASN A 339 4.24 6.37 25.30
CA ASN A 339 4.74 7.02 26.50
C ASN A 339 5.66 6.07 27.29
N THR A 340 5.26 4.80 27.46
CA THR A 340 6.07 3.80 28.18
C THR A 340 7.44 3.60 27.51
N HIS A 341 7.48 3.51 26.18
CA HIS A 341 8.75 3.46 25.42
C HIS A 341 9.57 4.74 25.60
N SER A 342 8.94 5.92 25.56
CA SER A 342 9.64 7.19 25.77
C SER A 342 10.27 7.28 27.15
N GLN A 343 9.52 6.94 28.21
CA GLN A 343 10.00 6.95 29.59
C GLN A 343 11.21 6.02 29.78
N ALA A 344 11.15 4.81 29.23
CA ALA A 344 12.29 3.90 29.26
C ALA A 344 13.50 4.45 28.48
N GLY A 345 13.27 5.01 27.29
CA GLY A 345 14.32 5.62 26.46
C GLY A 345 15.01 6.83 27.12
N PHE A 346 14.30 7.56 27.99
CA PHE A 346 14.87 8.65 28.80
C PHE A 346 15.40 8.22 30.17
N GLY A 347 15.31 6.92 30.51
CA GLY A 347 15.76 6.40 31.80
C GLY A 347 14.86 6.81 32.98
N GLU A 348 13.61 7.22 32.73
CA GLU A 348 12.64 7.59 33.76
C GLU A 348 12.05 6.39 34.51
N ILE A 349 12.11 5.19 33.91
CA ILE A 349 11.67 3.93 34.50
C ILE A 349 12.73 2.85 34.30
N ALA A 350 12.80 1.91 35.25
CA ALA A 350 13.71 0.77 35.17
C ALA A 350 13.24 -0.27 34.12
N GLU A 351 14.15 -1.14 33.68
CA GLU A 351 13.85 -2.18 32.69
C GLU A 351 12.75 -3.14 33.14
N ASP A 352 12.78 -3.59 34.39
CA ASP A 352 11.75 -4.48 34.97
C ASP A 352 10.36 -3.81 34.96
N GLU A 353 10.31 -2.52 35.32
CA GLU A 353 9.08 -1.73 35.30
C GLU A 353 8.56 -1.52 33.87
N PHE A 354 9.45 -1.27 32.92
CA PHE A 354 9.12 -1.20 31.50
C PHE A 354 8.50 -2.51 31.01
N LEU A 355 9.11 -3.65 31.33
CA LEU A 355 8.63 -4.98 30.93
C LEU A 355 7.27 -5.30 31.54
N GLU A 356 7.06 -4.99 32.82
CA GLU A 356 5.76 -5.17 33.49
C GLU A 356 4.66 -4.34 32.81
N ARG A 357 4.91 -3.05 32.62
CA ARG A 357 3.96 -2.13 31.96
C ARG A 357 3.65 -2.56 30.53
N MET A 358 4.68 -2.89 29.75
CA MET A 358 4.51 -3.35 28.36
C MET A 358 3.77 -4.67 28.28
N THR A 359 3.99 -5.60 29.21
CA THR A 359 3.25 -6.86 29.28
C THR A 359 1.76 -6.60 29.51
N MET A 360 1.41 -5.76 30.49
CA MET A 360 0.01 -5.38 30.74
C MET A 360 -0.62 -4.65 29.54
N LEU A 361 0.08 -3.68 28.95
CA LEU A 361 -0.41 -2.91 27.80
C LEU A 361 -0.57 -3.80 26.56
N SER A 362 0.33 -4.75 26.33
CA SER A 362 0.25 -5.69 25.21
C SER A 362 -0.96 -6.62 25.31
N GLN A 363 -1.34 -7.05 26.52
CA GLN A 363 -2.53 -7.85 26.74
C GLN A 363 -3.81 -7.05 26.48
N LYS A 364 -3.85 -5.79 26.97
CA LYS A 364 -4.95 -4.86 26.68
C LYS A 364 -5.08 -4.60 25.17
N ALA A 365 -3.97 -4.27 24.50
CA ALA A 365 -3.92 -4.07 23.06
C ALA A 365 -4.41 -5.30 22.30
N ARG A 366 -4.02 -6.50 22.76
CA ARG A 366 -4.45 -7.76 22.15
C ARG A 366 -5.96 -7.92 22.21
N GLN A 367 -6.58 -7.74 23.38
CA GLN A 367 -8.03 -7.86 23.53
C GLN A 367 -8.79 -6.81 22.69
N ALA A 368 -8.30 -5.57 22.67
CA ALA A 368 -8.89 -4.51 21.86
C ALA A 368 -8.79 -4.79 20.34
N ILE A 369 -7.66 -5.33 19.87
CA ILE A 369 -7.52 -5.76 18.46
C ILE A 369 -8.45 -6.92 18.14
N LEU A 370 -8.56 -7.92 19.02
CA LEU A 370 -9.51 -9.02 18.85
C LEU A 370 -10.95 -8.50 18.76
N GLN A 371 -11.31 -7.54 19.61
CA GLN A 371 -12.63 -6.92 19.60
C GLN A 371 -12.89 -6.17 18.29
N LEU A 372 -11.92 -5.37 17.81
CA LEU A 372 -11.99 -4.71 16.50
C LEU A 372 -12.21 -5.75 15.39
N ALA A 373 -11.41 -6.80 15.36
CA ALA A 373 -11.50 -7.86 14.34
C ALA A 373 -12.88 -8.53 14.36
N LEU A 374 -13.37 -8.94 15.53
CA LEU A 374 -14.69 -9.52 15.70
C LEU A 374 -15.81 -8.60 15.20
N THR A 375 -15.74 -7.30 15.53
CA THR A 375 -16.70 -6.31 15.01
C THR A 375 -16.62 -6.16 13.49
N VAL A 376 -15.43 -6.19 12.91
CA VAL A 376 -15.22 -6.15 11.45
C VAL A 376 -15.84 -7.37 10.77
N PHE A 377 -15.62 -8.58 11.31
CA PHE A 377 -16.22 -9.82 10.77
C PHE A 377 -17.73 -9.90 10.99
N GLN A 378 -18.25 -9.41 12.12
CA GLN A 378 -19.68 -9.36 12.39
C GLN A 378 -20.40 -8.41 11.42
N ARG A 379 -19.84 -7.23 11.18
CA ARG A 379 -20.42 -6.26 10.21
C ARG A 379 -20.40 -6.78 8.78
N TYR A 380 -19.42 -7.59 8.41
CA TYR A 380 -19.42 -8.29 7.11
C TYR A 380 -20.68 -9.13 6.91
N THR A 381 -21.17 -9.79 7.96
CA THR A 381 -22.36 -10.64 7.88
C THR A 381 -23.68 -9.87 7.98
N GLU A 382 -23.69 -8.73 8.68
CA GLU A 382 -24.91 -7.98 8.99
C GLU A 382 -25.19 -6.81 8.03
N ASP A 383 -24.15 -6.20 7.45
CA ASP A 383 -24.23 -5.03 6.56
C ASP A 383 -23.35 -5.21 5.31
N VAL A 384 -23.86 -6.00 4.36
CA VAL A 384 -23.14 -6.34 3.12
C VAL A 384 -22.88 -5.10 2.25
N GLN A 385 -23.77 -4.09 2.30
CA GLN A 385 -23.66 -2.88 1.47
C GLN A 385 -22.45 -2.02 1.85
N TYR A 386 -22.07 -2.01 3.14
CA TYR A 386 -20.93 -1.24 3.65
C TYR A 386 -19.89 -2.13 4.32
N SER A 387 -19.71 -3.32 3.76
CA SER A 387 -18.82 -4.32 4.29
C SER A 387 -17.41 -3.76 4.53
N SER A 388 -16.89 -4.00 5.74
CA SER A 388 -15.54 -3.65 6.16
C SER A 388 -14.48 -4.67 5.70
N ILE A 389 -14.91 -5.73 5.00
CA ILE A 389 -14.03 -6.75 4.42
C ILE A 389 -14.44 -6.99 2.97
N ARG A 390 -13.46 -7.06 2.08
CA ARG A 390 -13.64 -7.54 0.72
C ARG A 390 -12.79 -8.78 0.51
N ILE A 391 -13.40 -9.82 -0.06
CA ILE A 391 -12.74 -11.08 -0.40
C ILE A 391 -12.70 -11.19 -1.92
N PHE A 392 -11.51 -11.37 -2.47
CA PHE A 392 -11.28 -11.46 -3.90
C PHE A 392 -10.97 -12.89 -4.30
N SER A 393 -11.39 -13.29 -5.50
CA SER A 393 -11.17 -14.65 -6.00
C SER A 393 -9.74 -14.90 -6.46
N ILE A 394 -8.99 -13.84 -6.80
CA ILE A 394 -7.63 -13.90 -7.30
C ILE A 394 -6.71 -13.17 -6.33
N LYS A 395 -5.51 -13.71 -6.13
CA LYS A 395 -4.48 -13.15 -5.26
C LYS A 395 -3.54 -12.26 -6.08
N LEU A 396 -3.20 -11.11 -5.53
CA LEU A 396 -2.01 -10.36 -5.93
C LEU A 396 -1.02 -10.42 -4.76
N PRO A 397 0.15 -11.09 -4.92
CA PRO A 397 1.17 -11.12 -3.87
C PRO A 397 1.65 -9.72 -3.49
N GLY A 398 2.07 -9.56 -2.23
CA GLY A 398 2.53 -8.29 -1.67
C GLY A 398 1.46 -7.59 -0.83
N VAL A 399 1.73 -6.34 -0.50
CA VAL A 399 0.85 -5.49 0.31
C VAL A 399 0.43 -4.26 -0.49
N HIS A 400 -0.84 -3.88 -0.36
CA HIS A 400 -1.37 -2.64 -0.91
C HIS A 400 -2.14 -1.85 0.14
N ILE A 401 -1.75 -0.60 0.33
CA ILE A 401 -2.35 0.33 1.27
C ILE A 401 -3.00 1.46 0.48
N GLU A 402 -4.25 1.78 0.82
CA GLU A 402 -4.92 2.98 0.34
C GLU A 402 -5.38 3.82 1.51
N THR A 403 -5.22 5.14 1.37
CA THR A 403 -5.78 6.09 2.33
C THR A 403 -6.54 7.17 1.60
N GLU A 404 -7.65 7.62 2.17
CA GLU A 404 -8.42 8.77 1.69
C GLU A 404 -8.64 9.75 2.84
N ILE A 405 -8.21 10.99 2.65
CA ILE A 405 -8.46 12.09 3.58
C ILE A 405 -9.46 13.05 2.92
N PRO A 406 -10.64 13.29 3.51
CA PRO A 406 -11.59 14.26 2.99
C PRO A 406 -11.02 15.68 3.02
N LYS A 407 -11.47 16.51 2.10
CA LYS A 407 -11.24 17.96 2.11
C LYS A 407 -12.55 18.67 2.41
N ILE A 408 -12.50 19.73 3.22
CA ILE A 408 -13.63 20.66 3.28
C ILE A 408 -13.70 21.35 1.92
N ALA A 409 -14.85 21.22 1.25
CA ALA A 409 -15.12 22.01 0.06
C ALA A 409 -15.24 23.48 0.48
N ASN A 410 -14.26 24.29 0.13
CA ASN A 410 -14.38 25.75 0.19
C ASN A 410 -15.28 26.25 -0.94
#